data_AF-A0A1V2PQ01-F1
#
_entry.id   AF-A0A1V2PQ01-F1
#
_cell.length_a   1.000
_cell.length_b   1.000
_cell.length_c   1.000
_cell.angle_alpha   90.00
_cell.angle_beta   90.00
_cell.angle_gamma   90.00
#
_symmetry.space_group_name_H-M   'P 1'
#
loop_
_entity.id
_entity.type
_entity.pdbx_description
1 polymer ?
#
loop_
_entity_poly.entity_id
_entity_poly.type
_entity_poly.pdbx_seq_one_letter_code
_entity_poly.pdbx_strand_id
1 'polypeptide(L)'
;MSPKDTQVLVAGCSLTGATAAVLLRHYGIRTLAVEQRNSVFPWPRTRIILGRPMEIYRTAGLEEQIRARPSQIAHFPEMARAETVAGPEWMRGEIEGLDEATAYGPAPWAPIDQHHLEPLLRARAEQLGARIECGYRLATVDQDEGGVRATVVDKATGATRTISADYLIAADGANSTVRELLGIGMCGLGVIGRYVNIVWEADITGPLRGRPVGVWFLDRPRPAAVIMPQDRPHRWILMVPHDPATGETLADFTEDRCRELVREAVGVPDMAVRIVDFGDEGVSPLVKLWEVGSSVAEEFRRGRVFLAGDAAHVMPPVGAFGANLGIQDVHNLAWKLALVLRGVAGPGLLDSYDLERVPVADATVGMATSHLQVRSEVGGKGNTTDGNVAVIFGHHYQSAAVLAENPDYSGELHHPASLCGEPGTRAPHMVLLHNDKQISSIDLYVNEFVLITGPDGQQWAQAGRDVAADLSLPLATYRIGDELVDESGTWAQAHRVAGDGAVLVRPDGFVAWRAKSSTPEPGKVLRVVLAQLLDTAKTPESGAIRTGVTGPWAAGS
;
A
#
# COMPACT_ATOMS: atom_id res chain seq x y z
N MET A 1 -25.19 6.91 -24.84
CA MET A 1 -23.85 7.34 -24.37
C MET A 1 -22.83 6.99 -25.44
N SER A 2 -21.90 7.89 -25.75
CA SER A 2 -20.76 7.57 -26.62
C SER A 2 -19.91 6.47 -25.99
N PRO A 3 -19.27 5.59 -26.78
CA PRO A 3 -18.39 4.57 -26.23
C PRO A 3 -17.27 5.20 -25.40
N LYS A 4 -17.04 4.67 -24.18
CA LYS A 4 -15.90 5.07 -23.33
C LYS A 4 -14.62 4.39 -23.81
N ASP A 5 -13.52 5.15 -23.83
CA ASP A 5 -12.19 4.64 -24.19
C ASP A 5 -11.72 3.53 -23.24
N THR A 6 -12.05 3.67 -21.97
CA THR A 6 -11.74 2.72 -20.89
C THR A 6 -12.83 2.77 -19.81
N GLN A 7 -12.91 1.80 -18.91
CA GLN A 7 -13.75 1.93 -17.72
C GLN A 7 -13.01 2.71 -16.62
N VAL A 8 -11.75 2.36 -16.39
CA VAL A 8 -10.90 3.07 -15.43
C VAL A 8 -9.68 3.65 -16.14
N LEU A 9 -9.43 4.94 -15.92
CA LEU A 9 -8.19 5.61 -16.29
C LEU A 9 -7.30 5.69 -15.05
N VAL A 10 -6.05 5.24 -15.15
CA VAL A 10 -5.03 5.39 -14.10
C VAL A 10 -4.04 6.47 -14.55
N ALA A 11 -3.93 7.55 -13.78
CA ALA A 11 -2.94 8.59 -14.02
C ALA A 11 -1.68 8.30 -13.20
N GLY A 12 -0.56 8.04 -13.88
CA GLY A 12 0.67 7.53 -13.30
C GLY A 12 0.72 6.00 -13.35
N CYS A 13 1.84 5.43 -13.81
CA CYS A 13 2.04 3.98 -13.92
C CYS A 13 3.37 3.52 -13.29
N SER A 14 3.79 4.23 -12.23
CA SER A 14 4.82 3.72 -11.31
C SER A 14 4.24 2.60 -10.44
N LEU A 15 4.76 2.36 -9.24
CA LEU A 15 4.38 1.21 -8.41
C LEU A 15 2.87 1.12 -8.14
N THR A 16 2.27 2.14 -7.53
CA THR A 16 0.84 2.15 -7.18
C THR A 16 -0.07 2.03 -8.40
N GLY A 17 0.21 2.79 -9.47
CA GLY A 17 -0.60 2.77 -10.68
C GLY A 17 -0.49 1.47 -11.48
N ALA A 18 0.71 0.89 -11.57
CA ALA A 18 0.91 -0.41 -12.20
C ALA A 18 0.20 -1.53 -11.42
N THR A 19 0.24 -1.49 -10.08
CA THR A 19 -0.52 -2.42 -9.24
C THR A 19 -2.03 -2.24 -9.41
N ALA A 20 -2.53 -1.01 -9.48
CA ALA A 20 -3.95 -0.75 -9.79
C ALA A 20 -4.34 -1.38 -11.12
N ALA A 21 -3.52 -1.24 -12.16
CA ALA A 21 -3.77 -1.82 -13.47
C ALA A 21 -3.80 -3.36 -13.42
N VAL A 22 -2.88 -4.00 -12.71
CA VAL A 22 -2.90 -5.47 -12.48
C VAL A 22 -4.20 -5.89 -11.82
N LEU A 23 -4.58 -5.26 -10.71
CA LEU A 23 -5.74 -5.66 -9.92
C LEU A 23 -7.06 -5.39 -10.65
N LEU A 24 -7.21 -4.24 -11.32
CA LEU A 24 -8.40 -3.95 -12.12
C LEU A 24 -8.56 -4.96 -13.27
N ARG A 25 -7.46 -5.33 -13.94
CA ARG A 25 -7.50 -6.34 -15.01
C ARG A 25 -7.72 -7.76 -14.49
N HIS A 26 -7.23 -8.08 -13.29
CA HIS A 26 -7.57 -9.31 -12.57
C HIS A 26 -9.09 -9.43 -12.39
N TYR A 27 -9.76 -8.33 -12.05
CA TYR A 27 -11.22 -8.23 -12.04
C TYR A 27 -11.85 -7.94 -13.41
N GLY A 28 -11.13 -8.11 -14.52
CA GLY A 28 -11.68 -7.97 -15.88
C GLY A 28 -12.09 -6.56 -16.29
N ILE A 29 -11.75 -5.52 -15.52
CA ILE A 29 -12.15 -4.14 -15.79
C ILE A 29 -11.27 -3.53 -16.89
N ARG A 30 -11.86 -2.92 -17.92
CA ARG A 30 -11.08 -2.25 -18.99
C ARG A 30 -10.30 -1.10 -18.37
N THR A 31 -8.97 -1.16 -18.52
CA THR A 31 -8.05 -0.24 -17.83
C THR A 31 -7.06 0.33 -18.81
N LEU A 32 -6.91 1.66 -18.76
CA LEU A 32 -5.87 2.41 -19.44
C LEU A 32 -5.05 3.14 -18.38
N ALA A 33 -3.74 2.97 -18.40
CA ALA A 33 -2.81 3.76 -17.59
C ALA A 33 -2.02 4.72 -18.46
N VAL A 34 -1.89 5.98 -18.04
CA VAL A 34 -1.03 6.98 -18.69
C VAL A 34 0.12 7.33 -17.77
N GLU A 35 1.34 7.36 -18.31
CA GLU A 35 2.56 7.66 -17.57
C GLU A 35 3.33 8.76 -18.30
N GLN A 36 3.76 9.77 -17.55
CA GLN A 36 4.49 10.90 -18.12
C GLN A 36 5.94 10.56 -18.50
N ARG A 37 6.55 9.55 -17.87
CA ARG A 37 7.89 9.08 -18.24
C ARG A 37 7.83 8.14 -19.45
N ASN A 38 8.87 8.17 -20.27
CA ASN A 38 9.01 7.24 -21.40
C ASN A 38 9.45 5.84 -20.96
N SER A 39 10.15 5.74 -19.83
CA SER A 39 10.66 4.50 -19.27
C SER A 39 10.53 4.49 -17.74
N VAL A 40 10.70 3.32 -17.13
CA VAL A 40 10.82 3.17 -15.68
C VAL A 40 12.01 4.00 -15.17
N PHE A 41 11.84 4.65 -14.03
CA PHE A 41 12.92 5.40 -13.39
C PHE A 41 14.03 4.41 -12.98
N PRO A 42 15.29 4.58 -13.43
CA PRO A 42 16.30 3.52 -13.34
C PRO A 42 16.90 3.34 -11.94
N TRP A 43 16.33 3.97 -10.92
CA TRP A 43 16.87 4.02 -9.57
C TRP A 43 15.94 3.34 -8.57
N PRO A 44 16.50 2.66 -7.56
CA PRO A 44 15.80 1.67 -6.76
C PRO A 44 14.70 2.23 -5.87
N ARG A 45 14.68 3.54 -5.54
CA ARG A 45 13.67 4.18 -4.68
C ARG A 45 13.24 3.25 -3.52
N THR A 46 12.04 2.68 -3.54
CA THR A 46 11.59 1.65 -2.59
C THR A 46 12.32 0.32 -2.79
N ARG A 47 12.83 -0.26 -1.71
CA ARG A 47 13.63 -1.50 -1.75
C ARG A 47 13.04 -2.67 -0.97
N ILE A 48 11.98 -2.42 -0.21
CA ILE A 48 11.36 -3.38 0.70
C ILE A 48 9.87 -3.41 0.37
N ILE A 49 9.36 -4.59 0.05
CA ILE A 49 7.93 -4.87 -0.06
C ILE A 49 7.53 -5.67 1.18
N LEU A 50 6.67 -5.09 2.00
CA LEU A 50 6.23 -5.64 3.28
C LEU A 50 5.30 -6.84 3.07
N GLY A 51 5.09 -7.64 4.12
CA GLY A 51 4.32 -8.89 4.03
C GLY A 51 2.91 -8.69 3.46
N ARG A 52 2.19 -7.64 3.88
CA ARG A 52 0.83 -7.37 3.40
C ARG A 52 0.76 -7.10 1.89
N PRO A 53 1.59 -6.23 1.30
CA PRO A 53 1.74 -6.14 -0.16
C PRO A 53 2.24 -7.41 -0.85
N MET A 54 3.12 -8.19 -0.21
CA MET A 54 3.52 -9.49 -0.78
C MET A 54 2.36 -10.48 -0.88
N GLU A 55 1.38 -10.45 0.03
CA GLU A 55 0.14 -11.24 -0.12
C GLU A 55 -0.64 -10.82 -1.36
N ILE A 56 -0.72 -9.51 -1.64
CA ILE A 56 -1.39 -8.98 -2.83
C ILE A 56 -0.66 -9.44 -4.10
N TYR A 57 0.68 -9.45 -4.10
CA TYR A 57 1.44 -9.93 -5.26
C TYR A 57 1.45 -11.45 -5.40
N ARG A 58 1.35 -12.19 -4.30
CA ARG A 58 1.12 -13.63 -4.32
C ARG A 58 -0.17 -13.97 -5.04
N THR A 59 -1.27 -13.32 -4.68
CA THR A 59 -2.58 -13.57 -5.30
C THR A 59 -2.65 -13.07 -6.75
N ALA A 60 -1.87 -12.05 -7.10
CA ALA A 60 -1.70 -11.58 -8.48
C ALA A 60 -0.78 -12.47 -9.35
N GLY A 61 -0.12 -13.50 -8.77
CA GLY A 61 0.78 -14.42 -9.47
C GLY A 61 2.19 -13.86 -9.72
N LEU A 62 2.66 -12.93 -8.89
CA LEU A 62 3.93 -12.23 -9.04
C LEU A 62 4.97 -12.60 -7.98
N GLU A 63 4.60 -13.29 -6.91
CA GLU A 63 5.48 -13.59 -5.78
C GLU A 63 6.80 -14.26 -6.20
N GLU A 64 6.76 -15.32 -7.01
CA GLU A 64 7.97 -16.04 -7.44
C GLU A 64 8.92 -15.13 -8.24
N GLN A 65 8.37 -14.32 -9.15
CA GLN A 65 9.15 -13.41 -9.99
C GLN A 65 9.79 -12.27 -9.17
N ILE A 66 9.12 -11.84 -8.11
CA ILE A 66 9.64 -10.84 -7.17
C ILE A 66 10.79 -11.44 -6.37
N ARG A 67 10.60 -12.63 -5.78
CA ARG A 67 11.64 -13.31 -4.98
C ARG A 67 12.88 -13.68 -5.80
N ALA A 68 12.72 -13.91 -7.09
CA ALA A 68 13.83 -14.18 -8.01
C ALA A 68 14.74 -12.95 -8.30
N ARG A 69 14.39 -11.76 -7.82
CA ARG A 69 15.14 -10.51 -8.07
C ARG A 69 15.41 -9.75 -6.75
N PRO A 70 16.16 -10.36 -5.81
CA PRO A 70 16.42 -9.72 -4.54
C PRO A 70 17.24 -8.44 -4.73
N SER A 71 16.84 -7.36 -4.04
CA SER A 71 17.64 -6.14 -3.92
C SER A 71 18.96 -6.46 -3.23
N GLN A 72 20.02 -5.71 -3.57
CA GLN A 72 21.31 -5.85 -2.90
C GLN A 72 21.23 -5.65 -1.39
N ILE A 73 20.23 -4.92 -0.88
CA ILE A 73 20.05 -4.73 0.57
C ILE A 73 19.87 -6.07 1.32
N ALA A 74 19.43 -7.14 0.64
CA ALA A 74 19.36 -8.48 1.20
C ALA A 74 20.73 -9.03 1.67
N HIS A 75 21.81 -8.57 1.04
CA HIS A 75 23.19 -8.94 1.40
C HIS A 75 23.80 -8.00 2.45
N PHE A 76 23.13 -6.90 2.78
CA PHE A 76 23.61 -5.88 3.69
C PHE A 76 22.52 -5.52 4.74
N PRO A 77 22.23 -6.44 5.68
CA PRO A 77 21.09 -6.31 6.60
C PRO A 77 21.31 -5.28 7.72
N GLU A 78 22.55 -4.82 7.91
CA GLU A 78 22.90 -3.91 8.99
C GLU A 78 22.74 -2.44 8.59
N MET A 79 22.44 -1.61 9.59
CA MET A 79 22.53 -0.15 9.53
C MET A 79 23.61 0.31 10.51
N ALA A 80 24.36 1.36 10.14
CA ALA A 80 25.38 1.94 11.01
C ALA A 80 25.20 3.46 11.13
N ARG A 81 25.54 4.00 12.31
CA ARG A 81 25.77 5.43 12.52
C ARG A 81 27.27 5.64 12.76
N ALA A 82 27.89 6.53 12.01
CA ALA A 82 29.33 6.77 12.06
C ALA A 82 29.66 8.23 11.73
N GLU A 83 30.89 8.66 11.99
CA GLU A 83 31.35 9.97 11.52
C GLU A 83 31.46 9.99 9.99
N THR A 84 32.13 8.98 9.43
CA THR A 84 32.29 8.68 8.00
C THR A 84 32.31 7.16 7.83
N VAL A 85 32.25 6.63 6.60
CA VAL A 85 32.36 5.18 6.38
C VAL A 85 33.67 4.61 6.96
N ALA A 86 34.80 5.27 6.71
CA ALA A 86 36.12 4.86 7.22
C ALA A 86 36.36 5.26 8.68
N GLY A 87 35.57 6.17 9.24
CA GLY A 87 35.73 6.75 10.57
C GLY A 87 35.23 5.88 11.73
N PRO A 88 35.17 6.46 12.95
CA PRO A 88 34.58 5.82 14.12
C PRO A 88 33.07 5.60 13.96
N GLU A 89 32.58 4.48 14.49
CA GLU A 89 31.16 4.15 14.56
C GLU A 89 30.60 4.45 15.94
N TRP A 90 29.39 4.99 15.96
CA TRP A 90 28.63 5.26 17.17
C TRP A 90 27.65 4.14 17.49
N MET A 91 27.10 3.50 16.44
CA MET A 91 26.07 2.48 16.56
C MET A 91 26.09 1.57 15.33
N ARG A 92 25.76 0.29 15.53
CA ARG A 92 25.42 -0.65 14.47
C ARG A 92 24.34 -1.62 14.93
N GLY A 93 23.42 -1.99 14.04
CA GLY A 93 22.38 -2.98 14.33
C GLY A 93 21.63 -3.41 13.06
N GLU A 94 20.82 -4.45 13.17
CA GLU A 94 19.97 -4.95 12.09
C GLU A 94 18.72 -4.08 11.90
N ILE A 95 18.04 -4.23 10.75
CA ILE A 95 16.74 -3.62 10.50
C ILE A 95 15.66 -4.39 11.28
N GLU A 96 15.24 -3.85 12.43
CA GLU A 96 14.26 -4.49 13.33
C GLU A 96 12.83 -4.55 12.74
N GLY A 97 12.12 -5.66 13.01
CA GLY A 97 10.66 -5.80 12.88
C GLY A 97 10.08 -6.34 11.55
N LEU A 98 10.93 -6.62 10.56
CA LEU A 98 10.47 -7.20 9.29
C LEU A 98 10.13 -8.70 9.41
N ASP A 99 10.96 -9.44 10.15
CA ASP A 99 10.81 -10.89 10.30
C ASP A 99 9.68 -11.29 11.25
N GLU A 100 9.45 -10.50 12.31
CA GLU A 100 8.34 -10.76 13.25
C GLU A 100 6.97 -10.65 12.58
N ALA A 101 6.83 -9.76 11.59
CA ALA A 101 5.61 -9.62 10.81
C ALA A 101 5.26 -10.91 10.02
N THR A 102 6.26 -11.74 9.68
CA THR A 102 6.05 -12.97 8.89
C THR A 102 5.19 -14.00 9.62
N ALA A 103 5.08 -13.92 10.95
CA ALA A 103 4.21 -14.80 11.73
C ALA A 103 2.71 -14.58 11.44
N TYR A 104 2.32 -13.41 10.92
CA TYR A 104 0.91 -13.00 10.78
C TYR A 104 0.36 -13.15 9.36
N GLY A 105 1.14 -13.66 8.40
CA GLY A 105 0.69 -13.81 7.02
C GLY A 105 1.45 -14.89 6.27
N PRO A 106 0.91 -15.40 5.16
CA PRO A 106 1.55 -16.47 4.39
C PRO A 106 2.75 -16.00 3.56
N ALA A 107 2.88 -14.68 3.34
CA ALA A 107 3.91 -14.13 2.48
C ALA A 107 4.88 -13.26 3.29
N PRO A 108 6.12 -13.74 3.52
CA PRO A 108 7.18 -12.91 4.06
C PRO A 108 7.45 -11.69 3.19
N TRP A 109 8.00 -10.64 3.80
CA TRP A 109 8.49 -9.47 3.07
C TRP A 109 9.52 -9.88 1.99
N ALA A 110 9.75 -9.01 1.01
CA ALA A 110 10.72 -9.23 -0.05
C ALA A 110 11.60 -7.99 -0.28
N PRO A 111 12.93 -8.14 -0.31
CA PRO A 111 13.84 -7.09 -0.76
C PRO A 111 13.79 -7.04 -2.28
N ILE A 112 13.21 -6.02 -2.88
CA ILE A 112 13.25 -5.81 -4.34
C ILE A 112 13.29 -4.32 -4.62
N ASP A 113 14.18 -3.92 -5.52
CA ASP A 113 14.30 -2.53 -5.92
C ASP A 113 13.15 -2.13 -6.86
N GLN A 114 12.62 -0.92 -6.70
CA GLN A 114 11.45 -0.47 -7.43
C GLN A 114 11.62 -0.51 -8.95
N HIS A 115 12.83 -0.25 -9.46
CA HIS A 115 13.10 -0.31 -10.91
C HIS A 115 13.13 -1.74 -11.46
N HIS A 116 13.22 -2.77 -10.60
CA HIS A 116 13.03 -4.18 -10.97
C HIS A 116 11.57 -4.61 -10.84
N LEU A 117 10.85 -4.07 -9.84
CA LEU A 117 9.44 -4.41 -9.59
C LEU A 117 8.49 -3.77 -10.61
N GLU A 118 8.68 -2.49 -10.95
CA GLU A 118 7.82 -1.76 -11.89
C GLU A 118 7.66 -2.47 -13.25
N PRO A 119 8.75 -2.95 -13.91
CA PRO A 119 8.62 -3.71 -15.15
C PRO A 119 7.79 -4.99 -15.01
N LEU A 120 7.90 -5.70 -13.88
CA LEU A 120 7.11 -6.92 -13.64
C LEU A 120 5.62 -6.61 -13.55
N LEU A 121 5.27 -5.53 -12.84
CA LEU A 121 3.88 -5.09 -12.70
C LEU A 121 3.30 -4.64 -14.03
N ARG A 122 4.04 -3.83 -14.80
CA ARG A 122 3.61 -3.36 -16.12
C ARG A 122 3.40 -4.53 -17.09
N ALA A 123 4.37 -5.45 -17.16
CA ALA A 123 4.26 -6.63 -17.99
C ALA A 123 3.07 -7.50 -17.59
N ARG A 124 2.83 -7.68 -16.28
CA ARG A 124 1.66 -8.43 -15.79
C ARG A 124 0.34 -7.74 -16.12
N ALA A 125 0.27 -6.41 -15.97
CA ALA A 125 -0.91 -5.64 -16.32
C ALA A 125 -1.24 -5.77 -17.82
N GLU A 126 -0.24 -5.67 -18.69
CA GLU A 126 -0.39 -5.84 -20.15
C GLU A 126 -0.79 -7.27 -20.52
N GLN A 127 -0.19 -8.29 -19.90
CA GLN A 127 -0.60 -9.70 -20.06
C GLN A 127 -2.07 -9.93 -19.70
N LEU A 128 -2.58 -9.23 -18.69
CA LEU A 128 -4.00 -9.27 -18.31
C LEU A 128 -4.87 -8.36 -19.19
N GLY A 129 -4.29 -7.59 -20.11
CA GLY A 129 -4.97 -6.76 -21.10
C GLY A 129 -5.14 -5.28 -20.73
N ALA A 130 -4.35 -4.75 -19.79
CA ALA A 130 -4.26 -3.30 -19.59
C ALA A 130 -3.55 -2.67 -20.79
N ARG A 131 -3.94 -1.44 -21.13
CA ARG A 131 -3.14 -0.58 -22.01
C ARG A 131 -2.31 0.36 -21.16
N ILE A 132 -1.03 0.50 -21.45
CA ILE A 132 -0.13 1.44 -20.78
C ILE A 132 0.47 2.37 -21.84
N GLU A 133 0.30 3.68 -21.66
CA GLU A 133 0.81 4.69 -22.59
C GLU A 133 1.80 5.60 -21.86
N CYS A 134 3.07 5.43 -22.17
CA CYS A 134 4.19 6.23 -21.67
C CYS A 134 4.37 7.53 -22.47
N GLY A 135 5.03 8.52 -21.86
CA GLY A 135 5.27 9.84 -22.47
C GLY A 135 4.06 10.80 -22.44
N TYR A 136 2.96 10.42 -21.79
CA TYR A 136 1.74 11.22 -21.71
C TYR A 136 1.53 11.78 -20.30
N ARG A 137 1.47 13.11 -20.20
CA ARG A 137 1.16 13.80 -18.94
C ARG A 137 -0.31 14.19 -18.91
N LEU A 138 -1.01 13.85 -17.84
CA LEU A 138 -2.36 14.36 -17.60
C LEU A 138 -2.30 15.86 -17.30
N ALA A 139 -3.16 16.64 -17.95
CA ALA A 139 -3.18 18.11 -17.84
C ALA A 139 -4.48 18.65 -17.24
N THR A 140 -5.63 18.06 -17.55
CA THR A 140 -6.92 18.49 -16.99
C THR A 140 -7.82 17.30 -16.70
N VAL A 141 -8.71 17.44 -15.72
CA VAL A 141 -9.76 16.47 -15.39
C VAL A 141 -11.08 17.21 -15.26
N ASP A 142 -12.10 16.72 -15.93
CA ASP A 142 -13.49 17.14 -15.79
C ASP A 142 -14.35 15.90 -15.53
N GLN A 143 -15.41 16.04 -14.73
CA GLN A 143 -16.25 14.91 -14.35
C GLN A 143 -17.72 15.31 -14.17
N ASP A 144 -18.61 14.37 -14.48
CA ASP A 144 -20.05 14.51 -14.28
C ASP A 144 -20.68 13.15 -13.93
N GLU A 145 -22.01 13.10 -13.87
CA GLU A 145 -22.76 11.86 -13.60
C GLU A 145 -22.45 10.75 -14.63
N GLY A 146 -22.06 11.11 -15.85
CA GLY A 146 -21.74 10.19 -16.94
C GLY A 146 -20.29 9.72 -16.98
N GLY A 147 -19.38 10.24 -16.15
CA GLY A 147 -17.99 9.75 -16.04
C GLY A 147 -16.94 10.84 -15.95
N VAL A 148 -15.70 10.48 -16.29
CA VAL A 148 -14.53 11.38 -16.30
C VAL A 148 -14.07 11.65 -17.73
N ARG A 149 -13.65 12.88 -18.00
CA ARG A 149 -12.93 13.32 -19.21
C ARG A 149 -11.58 13.89 -18.79
N ALA A 150 -10.50 13.21 -19.16
CA ALA A 150 -9.14 13.66 -18.86
C ALA A 150 -8.42 14.06 -20.15
N THR A 151 -7.79 15.24 -20.15
CA THR A 151 -6.92 15.64 -21.26
C THR A 151 -5.48 15.26 -20.93
N VAL A 152 -4.84 14.53 -21.84
CA VAL A 152 -3.42 14.17 -21.75
C VAL A 152 -2.63 14.85 -22.85
N VAL A 153 -1.37 15.17 -22.53
CA VAL A 153 -0.41 15.87 -23.40
C VAL A 153 0.74 14.91 -23.67
N ASP A 154 1.01 14.65 -24.95
CA ASP A 154 2.23 13.99 -25.40
C ASP A 154 3.42 14.91 -25.11
N LYS A 155 4.36 14.47 -24.29
CA LYS A 155 5.52 15.26 -23.91
C LYS A 155 6.53 15.48 -25.04
N ALA A 156 6.55 14.62 -26.06
CA ALA A 156 7.45 14.75 -27.19
C ALA A 156 6.94 15.76 -28.21
N THR A 157 5.63 15.76 -28.48
CA THR A 157 5.02 16.58 -29.55
C THR A 157 4.24 17.80 -29.05
N GLY A 158 3.87 17.81 -27.76
CA GLY A 158 2.94 18.78 -27.20
C GLY A 158 1.48 18.57 -27.62
N ALA A 159 1.18 17.53 -28.41
CA ALA A 159 -0.17 17.24 -28.86
C ALA A 159 -1.07 16.82 -27.70
N THR A 160 -2.32 17.28 -27.71
CA THR A 160 -3.30 16.98 -26.67
C THR A 160 -4.36 16.02 -27.19
N ARG A 161 -4.85 15.11 -26.34
CA ARG A 161 -6.04 14.30 -26.62
C ARG A 161 -6.86 14.08 -25.35
N THR A 162 -8.16 13.91 -25.52
CA THR A 162 -9.08 13.64 -24.41
C THR A 162 -9.38 12.16 -24.33
N ILE A 163 -9.38 11.62 -23.10
CA ILE A 163 -9.72 10.24 -22.76
C ILE A 163 -10.99 10.27 -21.92
N SER A 164 -11.96 9.45 -22.30
CA SER A 164 -13.21 9.25 -21.59
C SER A 164 -13.18 7.94 -20.78
N ALA A 165 -13.54 8.04 -19.49
CA ALA A 165 -13.61 6.91 -18.56
C ALA A 165 -14.87 6.97 -17.68
N ASP A 166 -15.16 5.90 -16.96
CA ASP A 166 -16.20 5.88 -15.92
C ASP A 166 -15.64 6.39 -14.58
N TYR A 167 -14.37 6.07 -14.29
CA TYR A 167 -13.64 6.50 -13.10
C TYR A 167 -12.16 6.80 -13.40
N LEU A 168 -11.53 7.58 -12.52
CA LEU A 168 -10.09 7.88 -12.58
C LEU A 168 -9.40 7.56 -11.25
N ILE A 169 -8.27 6.87 -11.30
CA ILE A 169 -7.35 6.69 -10.16
C ILE A 169 -6.12 7.56 -10.38
N ALA A 170 -5.91 8.53 -9.50
CA ALA A 170 -4.74 9.39 -9.46
C ALA A 170 -3.64 8.74 -8.63
N ALA A 171 -2.67 8.16 -9.33
CA ALA A 171 -1.44 7.59 -8.79
C ALA A 171 -0.21 8.34 -9.36
N ASP A 172 -0.36 9.65 -9.55
CA ASP A 172 0.56 10.54 -10.27
C ASP A 172 1.66 11.15 -9.39
N GLY A 173 1.74 10.73 -8.12
CA GLY A 173 2.87 10.98 -7.22
C GLY A 173 2.68 12.16 -6.26
N ALA A 174 3.72 12.49 -5.49
CA ALA A 174 3.69 13.52 -4.45
C ALA A 174 3.19 14.90 -4.93
N ASN A 175 3.60 15.27 -6.14
CA ASN A 175 3.19 16.50 -6.82
C ASN A 175 1.99 16.24 -7.75
N SER A 176 0.96 15.58 -7.21
CA SER A 176 -0.22 15.14 -7.97
C SER A 176 -0.92 16.32 -8.63
N THR A 177 -0.89 16.35 -9.96
CA THR A 177 -1.63 17.32 -10.76
C THR A 177 -3.13 17.11 -10.59
N VAL A 178 -3.58 15.85 -10.49
CA VAL A 178 -5.00 15.54 -10.31
C VAL A 178 -5.53 16.06 -8.97
N ARG A 179 -4.79 15.85 -7.87
CA ARG A 179 -5.18 16.37 -6.54
C ARG A 179 -5.32 17.89 -6.56
N GLU A 180 -4.36 18.59 -7.15
CA GLU A 180 -4.38 20.05 -7.27
C GLU A 180 -5.56 20.56 -8.11
N LEU A 181 -5.83 19.93 -9.26
CA LEU A 181 -6.97 20.27 -10.12
C LEU A 181 -8.32 20.07 -9.42
N LEU A 182 -8.40 19.07 -8.54
CA LEU A 182 -9.59 18.83 -7.74
C LEU A 182 -9.72 19.81 -6.58
N GLY A 183 -8.66 20.52 -6.19
CA GLY A 183 -8.66 21.41 -5.02
C GLY A 183 -8.75 20.63 -3.70
N ILE A 184 -8.05 19.50 -3.61
CA ILE A 184 -7.96 18.69 -2.39
C ILE A 184 -6.69 19.10 -1.64
N GLY A 185 -6.84 19.54 -0.38
CA GLY A 185 -5.73 19.92 0.48
C GLY A 185 -4.94 18.72 1.01
N MET A 186 -3.80 19.01 1.64
CA MET A 186 -2.99 18.03 2.37
C MET A 186 -2.84 18.51 3.82
N CYS A 187 -3.11 17.64 4.78
CA CYS A 187 -2.94 17.87 6.21
C CYS A 187 -1.67 17.20 6.72
N GLY A 188 -0.95 17.85 7.65
CA GLY A 188 0.26 17.30 8.28
C GLY A 188 1.35 18.36 8.46
N LEU A 189 2.60 17.92 8.63
CA LEU A 189 3.76 18.80 8.85
C LEU A 189 4.32 19.40 7.54
N GLY A 190 3.82 18.98 6.38
CA GLY A 190 4.34 19.39 5.08
C GLY A 190 5.74 18.81 4.81
N VAL A 191 6.61 19.62 4.20
CA VAL A 191 8.00 19.23 3.93
C VAL A 191 8.83 19.37 5.21
N ILE A 192 9.33 18.25 5.72
CA ILE A 192 10.09 18.18 6.98
C ILE A 192 11.60 17.98 6.78
N GLY A 193 12.03 17.75 5.55
CA GLY A 193 13.44 17.58 5.21
C GLY A 193 13.67 17.64 3.71
N ARG A 194 14.90 17.96 3.31
CA ARG A 194 15.31 17.97 1.91
C ARG A 194 16.68 17.35 1.78
N TYR A 195 16.83 16.51 0.77
CA TYR A 195 18.09 15.86 0.44
C TYR A 195 18.43 16.10 -1.02
N VAL A 196 19.71 16.35 -1.26
CA VAL A 196 20.30 16.27 -2.58
C VAL A 196 20.90 14.88 -2.73
N ASN A 197 20.38 14.14 -3.71
CA ASN A 197 20.82 12.80 -4.03
C ASN A 197 21.91 12.85 -5.09
N ILE A 198 23.05 12.22 -4.79
CA ILE A 198 24.23 12.10 -5.66
C ILE A 198 24.45 10.62 -5.91
N VAL A 199 24.43 10.17 -7.16
CA VAL A 199 24.83 8.80 -7.53
C VAL A 199 26.28 8.80 -7.95
N TRP A 200 27.03 7.83 -7.46
CA TRP A 200 28.47 7.75 -7.71
C TRP A 200 28.95 6.30 -7.77
N GLU A 201 30.14 6.13 -8.33
CA GLU A 201 30.84 4.86 -8.38
C GLU A 201 32.25 4.99 -7.80
N ALA A 202 32.57 4.09 -6.88
CA ALA A 202 33.93 3.80 -6.44
C ALA A 202 34.00 2.45 -5.72
N ASP A 203 35.20 1.85 -5.73
CA ASP A 203 35.48 0.73 -4.87
C ASP A 203 35.76 1.22 -3.43
N ILE A 204 34.79 0.99 -2.54
CA ILE A 204 34.93 1.29 -1.11
C ILE A 204 35.10 0.02 -0.26
N THR A 205 35.50 -1.12 -0.84
CA THR A 205 35.72 -2.38 -0.11
C THR A 205 36.68 -2.22 1.06
N GLY A 206 37.79 -1.49 0.85
CA GLY A 206 38.75 -1.15 1.90
C GLY A 206 38.11 -0.35 3.03
N PRO A 207 37.51 0.83 2.74
CA PRO A 207 36.75 1.60 3.72
C PRO A 207 35.66 0.80 4.43
N LEU A 208 34.93 -0.09 3.76
CA LEU A 208 33.89 -0.92 4.38
C LEU A 208 34.44 -1.93 5.39
N ARG A 209 35.72 -2.33 5.31
CA ARG A 209 36.36 -3.27 6.24
C ARG A 209 35.56 -4.58 6.44
N GLY A 210 34.89 -5.05 5.38
CA GLY A 210 34.06 -6.27 5.42
C GLY A 210 32.74 -6.13 6.18
N ARG A 211 32.31 -4.92 6.56
CA ARG A 211 31.05 -4.69 7.29
C ARG A 211 29.84 -4.80 6.34
N PRO A 212 28.84 -5.65 6.64
CA PRO A 212 27.68 -5.86 5.77
C PRO A 212 26.58 -4.80 6.00
N VAL A 213 26.97 -3.51 5.97
CA VAL A 213 26.08 -2.38 6.26
C VAL A 213 25.44 -1.85 4.99
N GLY A 214 24.11 -1.91 4.92
CA GLY A 214 23.31 -1.49 3.77
C GLY A 214 22.85 -0.05 3.84
N VAL A 215 22.86 0.55 5.04
CA VAL A 215 22.53 1.97 5.23
C VAL A 215 23.47 2.60 6.24
N TRP A 216 24.20 3.62 5.81
CA TRP A 216 25.12 4.40 6.64
C TRP A 216 24.52 5.76 6.94
N PHE A 217 24.33 6.09 8.22
CA PHE A 217 24.00 7.44 8.69
C PHE A 217 25.29 8.12 9.17
N LEU A 218 25.61 9.24 8.56
CA LEU A 218 26.91 9.88 8.68
C LEU A 218 26.78 11.29 9.25
N ASP A 219 27.76 11.67 10.07
CA ASP A 219 27.88 13.04 10.55
C ASP A 219 28.55 13.96 9.51
N ARG A 220 29.28 13.36 8.55
CA ARG A 220 29.93 14.07 7.43
C ARG A 220 29.42 13.57 6.05
N PRO A 221 29.41 14.43 5.02
CA PRO A 221 29.84 15.84 5.01
C PRO A 221 28.92 16.79 5.80
N ARG A 222 27.69 16.35 6.08
CA ARG A 222 26.72 17.07 6.90
C ARG A 222 26.02 16.07 7.84
N PRO A 223 25.61 16.48 9.05
CA PRO A 223 24.86 15.62 9.95
C PRO A 223 23.61 15.06 9.28
N ALA A 224 23.39 13.74 9.41
CA ALA A 224 22.32 12.98 8.76
C ALA A 224 22.50 12.74 7.25
N ALA A 225 23.73 12.82 6.73
CA ALA A 225 24.05 12.29 5.41
C ALA A 225 23.85 10.77 5.37
N VAL A 226 23.40 10.23 4.24
CA VAL A 226 23.12 8.79 4.10
C VAL A 226 23.85 8.20 2.90
N ILE A 227 24.55 7.07 3.10
CA ILE A 227 25.06 6.24 2.00
C ILE A 227 24.32 4.91 1.95
N MET A 228 23.92 4.50 0.75
CA MET A 228 23.35 3.18 0.47
C MET A 228 23.94 2.59 -0.81
N PRO A 229 24.13 1.25 -0.90
CA PRO A 229 24.52 0.59 -2.13
C PRO A 229 23.41 0.72 -3.18
N GLN A 230 23.74 0.55 -4.46
CA GLN A 230 22.78 0.45 -5.57
C GLN A 230 22.79 -0.98 -6.14
N ASP A 231 21.94 -1.29 -7.11
CA ASP A 231 21.83 -2.66 -7.68
C ASP A 231 23.05 -3.12 -8.51
N ARG A 232 24.11 -2.29 -8.60
CA ARG A 232 25.34 -2.58 -9.33
C ARG A 232 26.55 -2.54 -8.40
N PRO A 233 27.54 -3.43 -8.60
CA PRO A 233 28.79 -3.39 -7.86
C PRO A 233 29.42 -2.00 -7.89
N HIS A 234 29.95 -1.57 -6.75
CA HIS A 234 30.65 -0.29 -6.59
C HIS A 234 29.82 0.97 -6.88
N ARG A 235 28.50 0.84 -7.05
CA ARG A 235 27.61 1.98 -7.24
C ARG A 235 26.86 2.29 -5.96
N TRP A 236 26.78 3.57 -5.64
CA TRP A 236 26.26 4.07 -4.38
C TRP A 236 25.40 5.31 -4.61
N ILE A 237 24.51 5.57 -3.66
CA ILE A 237 23.83 6.86 -3.53
C ILE A 237 24.27 7.52 -2.24
N LEU A 238 24.66 8.79 -2.33
CA LEU A 238 24.87 9.68 -1.20
C LEU A 238 23.68 10.66 -1.15
N MET A 239 23.02 10.73 -0.02
CA MET A 239 21.94 11.69 0.25
C MET A 239 22.50 12.73 1.22
N VAL A 240 22.62 13.97 0.76
CA VAL A 240 23.16 15.07 1.56
C VAL A 240 22.01 16.00 1.96
N PRO A 241 21.80 16.27 3.26
CA PRO A 241 20.85 17.27 3.70
C PRO A 241 21.08 18.61 3.02
N HIS A 242 20.02 19.23 2.54
CA HIS A 242 20.06 20.50 1.84
C HIS A 242 19.06 21.48 2.46
N ASP A 243 19.55 22.65 2.84
CA ASP A 243 18.73 23.70 3.42
C ASP A 243 18.73 24.92 2.50
N PRO A 244 17.62 25.22 1.80
CA PRO A 244 17.52 26.39 0.94
C PRO A 244 17.79 27.72 1.66
N ALA A 245 17.60 27.79 2.99
CA ALA A 245 17.86 29.00 3.77
C ALA A 245 19.36 29.37 3.81
N THR A 246 20.25 28.42 3.50
CA THR A 246 21.70 28.67 3.42
C THR A 246 22.12 29.45 2.16
N GLY A 247 21.21 29.63 1.20
CA GLY A 247 21.50 30.24 -0.11
C GLY A 247 22.18 29.30 -1.11
N GLU A 248 22.50 28.07 -0.72
CA GLU A 248 22.95 27.01 -1.64
C GLU A 248 21.81 26.64 -2.60
N THR A 249 22.14 26.52 -3.88
CA THR A 249 21.23 26.13 -4.96
C THR A 249 21.67 24.80 -5.56
N LEU A 250 20.79 24.16 -6.34
CA LEU A 250 21.15 22.92 -7.04
C LEU A 250 22.28 23.12 -8.07
N ALA A 251 22.53 24.35 -8.52
CA ALA A 251 23.62 24.68 -9.45
C ALA A 251 25.01 24.62 -8.77
N ASP A 252 25.06 24.75 -7.45
CA ASP A 252 26.30 24.71 -6.67
C ASP A 252 26.85 23.28 -6.53
N PHE A 253 26.02 22.26 -6.82
CA PHE A 253 26.42 20.85 -6.87
C PHE A 253 27.09 20.51 -8.20
N THR A 254 28.24 21.14 -8.43
CA THR A 254 29.15 20.80 -9.55
C THR A 254 29.71 19.38 -9.39
N GLU A 255 30.30 18.83 -10.45
CA GLU A 255 30.90 17.50 -10.40
C GLU A 255 32.01 17.41 -9.34
N ASP A 256 32.89 18.41 -9.29
CA ASP A 256 33.96 18.49 -8.30
C ASP A 256 33.40 18.57 -6.88
N ARG A 257 32.37 19.40 -6.67
CA ARG A 257 31.71 19.50 -5.36
C ARG A 257 31.07 18.19 -4.94
N CYS A 258 30.41 17.48 -5.86
CA CYS A 258 29.85 16.16 -5.59
C CYS A 258 30.94 15.14 -5.22
N ARG A 259 32.08 15.16 -5.91
CA ARG A 259 33.24 14.29 -5.59
C ARG A 259 33.79 14.57 -4.20
N GLU A 260 33.92 15.85 -3.82
CA GLU A 260 34.34 16.26 -2.47
C GLU A 260 33.39 15.72 -1.40
N LEU A 261 32.08 15.94 -1.56
CA LEU A 261 31.06 15.47 -0.62
C LEU A 261 31.12 13.94 -0.44
N VAL A 262 31.34 13.18 -1.52
CA VAL A 262 31.53 11.73 -1.47
C VAL A 262 32.80 11.35 -0.70
N ARG A 263 33.94 12.00 -0.99
CA ARG A 263 35.21 11.74 -0.29
C ARG A 263 35.10 12.03 1.21
N GLU A 264 34.42 13.11 1.56
CA GLU A 264 34.12 13.46 2.95
C GLU A 264 33.23 12.43 3.63
N ALA A 265 32.15 11.98 2.98
CA ALA A 265 31.24 10.95 3.52
C ALA A 265 31.96 9.61 3.74
N VAL A 266 32.81 9.21 2.79
CA VAL A 266 33.56 7.95 2.88
C VAL A 266 34.73 8.06 3.86
N GLY A 267 35.30 9.26 4.03
CA GLY A 267 36.46 9.50 4.89
C GLY A 267 37.80 9.18 4.23
N VAL A 268 37.87 9.23 2.90
CA VAL A 268 39.09 8.97 2.11
C VAL A 268 39.33 10.12 1.12
N PRO A 269 40.21 11.08 1.45
CA PRO A 269 40.39 12.32 0.69
C PRO A 269 40.74 12.13 -0.80
N ASP A 270 41.63 11.19 -1.12
CA ASP A 270 42.18 11.03 -2.48
C ASP A 270 41.53 9.90 -3.28
N MET A 271 40.35 9.43 -2.86
CA MET A 271 39.65 8.34 -3.53
C MET A 271 39.22 8.75 -4.96
N ALA A 272 39.41 7.83 -5.90
CA ALA A 272 38.84 7.94 -7.24
C ALA A 272 37.32 7.75 -7.15
N VAL A 273 36.57 8.77 -7.53
CA VAL A 273 35.10 8.77 -7.54
C VAL A 273 34.65 9.10 -8.95
N ARG A 274 33.62 8.42 -9.46
CA ARG A 274 32.95 8.81 -10.70
C ARG A 274 31.52 9.20 -10.38
N ILE A 275 31.12 10.43 -10.69
CA ILE A 275 29.73 10.86 -10.55
C ILE A 275 28.92 10.27 -11.71
N VAL A 276 27.71 9.81 -11.42
CA VAL A 276 26.79 9.23 -12.39
C VAL A 276 25.63 10.18 -12.59
N ASP A 277 25.38 10.53 -13.85
CA ASP A 277 24.31 11.42 -14.29
C ASP A 277 22.92 10.75 -14.11
N PHE A 278 21.93 11.54 -13.67
CA PHE A 278 20.52 11.17 -13.59
C PHE A 278 19.80 11.25 -14.95
N GLY A 279 20.46 11.76 -15.99
CA GLY A 279 19.91 12.02 -17.32
C GLY A 279 18.87 13.13 -17.31
N ASP A 280 17.88 13.03 -18.19
CA ASP A 280 16.78 14.00 -18.35
C ASP A 280 15.75 13.99 -17.19
N GLU A 281 15.98 13.21 -16.13
CA GLU A 281 15.05 13.04 -14.99
C GLU A 281 15.38 13.93 -13.77
N GLY A 282 16.37 14.83 -13.88
CA GLY A 282 16.81 15.77 -12.84
C GLY A 282 16.64 17.25 -13.20
N VAL A 283 16.64 18.13 -12.19
CA VAL A 283 16.73 19.60 -12.37
C VAL A 283 18.15 20.01 -12.76
N SER A 284 19.13 19.19 -12.37
CA SER A 284 20.51 19.14 -12.86
C SER A 284 20.80 17.70 -13.29
N PRO A 285 21.63 17.46 -14.32
CA PRO A 285 22.06 16.11 -14.67
C PRO A 285 22.74 15.39 -13.50
N LEU A 286 23.44 16.12 -12.63
CA LEU A 286 24.30 15.51 -11.61
C LEU A 286 23.58 15.15 -10.32
N VAL A 287 22.47 15.82 -9.99
CA VAL A 287 21.80 15.68 -8.70
C VAL A 287 20.28 15.76 -8.77
N LYS A 288 19.62 15.04 -7.85
CA LYS A 288 18.17 15.07 -7.69
C LYS A 288 17.77 15.58 -6.30
N LEU A 289 17.00 16.66 -6.26
CA LEU A 289 16.36 17.11 -5.01
C LEU A 289 15.24 16.14 -4.65
N TRP A 290 15.21 15.75 -3.38
CA TRP A 290 14.13 14.96 -2.81
C TRP A 290 13.63 15.65 -1.55
N GLU A 291 12.33 15.95 -1.54
CA GLU A 291 11.64 16.49 -0.38
C GLU A 291 11.02 15.35 0.42
N VAL A 292 11.33 15.31 1.70
CA VAL A 292 10.74 14.39 2.67
C VAL A 292 9.48 15.06 3.22
N GLY A 293 8.33 14.51 2.85
CA GLY A 293 7.04 15.00 3.31
C GLY A 293 6.50 14.22 4.51
N SER A 294 5.55 14.81 5.22
CA SER A 294 4.67 14.17 6.19
C SER A 294 3.29 14.79 6.06
N SER A 295 2.46 14.25 5.16
CA SER A 295 1.11 14.77 4.91
C SER A 295 0.19 13.72 4.31
N VAL A 296 -1.11 13.88 4.56
CA VAL A 296 -2.21 13.05 4.03
C VAL A 296 -3.24 13.96 3.38
N ALA A 297 -3.81 13.57 2.26
CA ALA A 297 -4.87 14.30 1.58
C ALA A 297 -6.12 14.35 2.47
N GLU A 298 -6.83 15.48 2.45
CA GLU A 298 -8.06 15.69 3.23
C GLU A 298 -9.16 14.67 2.88
N GLU A 299 -9.15 14.19 1.64
CA GLU A 299 -10.05 13.18 1.09
C GLU A 299 -9.34 12.40 -0.01
N PHE A 300 -9.64 11.11 -0.10
CA PHE A 300 -9.12 10.18 -1.09
C PHE A 300 -10.10 9.98 -2.25
N ARG A 301 -11.31 10.54 -2.18
CA ARG A 301 -12.32 10.49 -3.23
C ARG A 301 -13.02 11.84 -3.44
N ARG A 302 -13.05 12.33 -4.68
CA ARG A 302 -13.93 13.42 -5.13
C ARG A 302 -14.75 12.97 -6.34
N GLY A 303 -16.02 12.62 -6.09
CA GLY A 303 -16.93 12.13 -7.12
C GLY A 303 -16.48 10.79 -7.72
N ARG A 304 -16.00 10.83 -8.96
CA ARG A 304 -15.52 9.67 -9.74
C ARG A 304 -13.99 9.59 -9.83
N VAL A 305 -13.29 10.44 -9.08
CA VAL A 305 -11.82 10.46 -9.01
C VAL A 305 -11.33 10.02 -7.64
N PHE A 306 -10.33 9.16 -7.61
CA PHE A 306 -9.74 8.58 -6.41
C PHE A 306 -8.24 8.88 -6.34
N LEU A 307 -7.71 9.29 -5.19
CA LEU A 307 -6.27 9.46 -4.95
C LEU A 307 -5.68 8.17 -4.36
N ALA A 308 -4.47 7.79 -4.75
CA ALA A 308 -3.78 6.62 -4.17
C ALA A 308 -2.25 6.79 -4.15
N GLY A 309 -1.58 6.18 -3.16
CA GLY A 309 -0.13 6.28 -2.98
C GLY A 309 0.31 7.72 -2.70
N ASP A 310 1.47 8.13 -3.23
CA ASP A 310 2.04 9.46 -2.98
C ASP A 310 1.12 10.63 -3.40
N ALA A 311 0.14 10.41 -4.28
CA ALA A 311 -0.87 11.42 -4.58
C ALA A 311 -1.78 11.73 -3.38
N ALA A 312 -1.98 10.73 -2.51
CA ALA A 312 -2.86 10.77 -1.35
C ALA A 312 -2.10 10.91 -0.02
N HIS A 313 -0.87 10.39 0.10
CA HIS A 313 -0.08 10.48 1.34
C HIS A 313 1.41 10.49 1.06
N VAL A 314 2.14 11.38 1.74
CA VAL A 314 3.60 11.47 1.69
C VAL A 314 4.15 11.34 3.09
N MET A 315 5.21 10.55 3.25
CA MET A 315 5.78 10.25 4.56
C MET A 315 7.28 10.05 4.49
N PRO A 316 7.98 10.11 5.64
CA PRO A 316 9.38 9.74 5.73
C PRO A 316 9.63 8.30 5.26
N PRO A 317 10.85 7.98 4.79
CA PRO A 317 11.17 6.65 4.25
C PRO A 317 11.31 5.58 5.34
N VAL A 318 11.15 5.95 6.62
CA VAL A 318 11.37 5.06 7.77
C VAL A 318 10.25 4.02 7.82
N GLY A 319 10.63 2.74 7.96
CA GLY A 319 9.68 1.60 7.94
C GLY A 319 9.26 1.14 6.54
N ALA A 320 9.72 1.81 5.47
CA ALA A 320 9.35 1.52 4.08
C ALA A 320 7.82 1.58 3.81
N PHE A 321 7.07 2.39 4.56
CA PHE A 321 5.61 2.35 4.50
C PHE A 321 4.98 2.96 3.24
N GLY A 322 5.52 4.07 2.70
CA GLY A 322 4.83 4.85 1.66
C GLY A 322 4.34 4.05 0.44
N ALA A 323 5.27 3.42 -0.28
CA ALA A 323 4.95 2.58 -1.43
C ALA A 323 4.07 1.37 -1.06
N ASN A 324 4.32 0.76 0.10
CA ASN A 324 3.57 -0.40 0.60
C ASN A 324 2.12 -0.04 0.96
N LEU A 325 1.89 1.17 1.46
CA LEU A 325 0.57 1.71 1.73
C LEU A 325 -0.17 2.02 0.42
N GLY A 326 0.52 2.61 -0.56
CA GLY A 326 -0.03 2.85 -1.90
C GLY A 326 -0.53 1.58 -2.59
N ILE A 327 0.17 0.46 -2.44
CA ILE A 327 -0.27 -0.85 -2.95
C ILE A 327 -1.57 -1.30 -2.27
N GLN A 328 -1.68 -1.09 -0.96
CA GLN A 328 -2.89 -1.45 -0.20
C GLN A 328 -4.09 -0.56 -0.54
N ASP A 329 -3.86 0.72 -0.85
CA ASP A 329 -4.92 1.64 -1.31
C ASP A 329 -5.63 1.07 -2.55
N VAL A 330 -4.86 0.74 -3.58
CA VAL A 330 -5.43 0.27 -4.84
C VAL A 330 -5.99 -1.15 -4.72
N HIS A 331 -5.51 -1.95 -3.76
CA HIS A 331 -6.11 -3.23 -3.43
C HIS A 331 -7.49 -3.08 -2.77
N ASN A 332 -7.65 -2.13 -1.85
CA ASN A 332 -8.94 -1.79 -1.26
C ASN A 332 -9.93 -1.25 -2.32
N LEU A 333 -9.45 -0.47 -3.28
CA LEU A 333 -10.30 0.19 -4.28
C LEU A 333 -10.72 -0.72 -5.45
N ALA A 334 -9.83 -1.58 -5.95
CA ALA A 334 -10.02 -2.28 -7.22
C ALA A 334 -11.27 -3.19 -7.23
N TRP A 335 -11.51 -3.95 -6.16
CA TRP A 335 -12.67 -4.84 -6.08
C TRP A 335 -13.99 -4.06 -5.96
N LYS A 336 -13.98 -2.92 -5.24
CA LYS A 336 -15.14 -2.04 -5.10
C LYS A 336 -15.54 -1.46 -6.46
N LEU A 337 -14.57 -0.92 -7.20
CA LEU A 337 -14.78 -0.46 -8.58
C LEU A 337 -15.31 -1.58 -9.47
N ALA A 338 -14.77 -2.80 -9.34
CA ALA A 338 -15.21 -3.93 -10.14
C ALA A 338 -16.68 -4.29 -9.89
N LEU A 339 -17.12 -4.33 -8.64
CA LEU A 339 -18.52 -4.64 -8.31
C LEU A 339 -19.48 -3.54 -8.80
N VAL A 340 -19.12 -2.27 -8.62
CA VAL A 340 -19.95 -1.15 -9.10
C VAL A 340 -20.04 -1.12 -10.63
N LEU A 341 -18.90 -1.30 -11.32
CA LEU A 341 -18.87 -1.31 -12.80
C LEU A 341 -19.59 -2.51 -13.42
N ARG A 342 -19.76 -3.61 -12.68
CA ARG A 342 -20.56 -4.78 -13.08
C ARG A 342 -22.04 -4.64 -12.71
N GLY A 343 -22.43 -3.59 -11.98
CA GLY A 343 -23.80 -3.38 -11.50
C GLY A 343 -24.20 -4.31 -10.34
N VAL A 344 -23.22 -4.90 -9.65
CA VAL A 344 -23.44 -5.79 -8.50
C VAL A 344 -23.59 -4.98 -7.20
N ALA A 345 -22.91 -3.83 -7.11
CA ALA A 345 -22.97 -2.92 -5.97
C ALA A 345 -23.42 -1.52 -6.39
N GLY A 346 -24.03 -0.79 -5.46
CA GLY A 346 -24.34 0.63 -5.59
C GLY A 346 -23.10 1.53 -5.48
N PRO A 347 -23.17 2.77 -5.98
CA PRO A 347 -22.05 3.70 -5.95
C PRO A 347 -21.61 4.12 -4.53
N GLY A 348 -22.47 3.94 -3.52
CA GLY A 348 -22.15 4.19 -2.11
C GLY A 348 -21.10 3.23 -1.54
N LEU A 349 -20.92 2.05 -2.14
CA LEU A 349 -19.79 1.16 -1.80
C LEU A 349 -18.44 1.89 -2.00
N LEU A 350 -18.34 2.78 -3.00
CA LEU A 350 -17.09 3.49 -3.27
C LEU A 350 -16.76 4.56 -2.22
N ASP A 351 -17.74 5.01 -1.41
CA ASP A 351 -17.49 5.96 -0.32
C ASP A 351 -16.68 5.31 0.81
N SER A 352 -16.80 4.00 0.95
CA SER A 352 -15.98 3.25 1.90
C SER A 352 -14.48 3.30 1.59
N TYR A 353 -14.04 3.68 0.39
CA TYR A 353 -12.62 3.82 0.10
C TYR A 353 -11.99 4.94 0.94
N ASP A 354 -12.65 6.11 0.94
CA ASP A 354 -12.20 7.28 1.69
C ASP A 354 -12.19 7.01 3.20
N LEU A 355 -13.34 6.56 3.71
CA LEU A 355 -13.56 6.25 5.13
C LEU A 355 -12.60 5.18 5.69
N GLU A 356 -12.14 4.26 4.85
CA GLU A 356 -11.21 3.20 5.28
C GLU A 356 -9.74 3.57 5.13
N ARG A 357 -9.39 4.35 4.10
CA ARG A 357 -7.99 4.57 3.73
C ARG A 357 -7.39 5.86 4.29
N VAL A 358 -8.19 6.92 4.48
CA VAL A 358 -7.71 8.16 5.11
C VAL A 358 -7.20 7.92 6.54
N PRO A 359 -7.96 7.25 7.44
CA PRO A 359 -7.49 7.05 8.82
C PRO A 359 -6.24 6.16 8.90
N VAL A 360 -6.16 5.14 8.05
CA VAL A 360 -4.98 4.28 7.97
C VAL A 360 -3.75 5.05 7.47
N ALA A 361 -3.92 5.93 6.48
CA ALA A 361 -2.84 6.78 6.01
C ALA A 361 -2.36 7.73 7.10
N ASP A 362 -3.28 8.38 7.82
CA ASP A 362 -2.94 9.28 8.93
C ASP A 362 -2.12 8.56 10.02
N ALA A 363 -2.58 7.40 10.49
CA ALA A 363 -1.87 6.60 11.48
C ALA A 363 -0.48 6.15 10.98
N THR A 364 -0.38 5.75 9.71
CA THR A 364 0.89 5.32 9.10
C THR A 364 1.89 6.46 8.95
N VAL A 365 1.42 7.64 8.49
CA VAL A 365 2.26 8.85 8.37
C VAL A 365 2.71 9.31 9.75
N GLY A 366 1.81 9.35 10.73
CA GLY A 366 2.15 9.68 12.12
C GLY A 366 3.23 8.76 12.68
N MET A 367 3.13 7.46 12.43
CA MET A 367 4.15 6.50 12.88
C MET A 367 5.49 6.69 12.16
N ALA A 368 5.49 6.84 10.83
CA ALA A 368 6.71 7.09 10.06
C ALA A 368 7.45 8.36 10.53
N THR A 369 6.69 9.41 10.85
CA THR A 369 7.21 10.68 11.36
C THR A 369 7.76 10.54 12.78
N SER A 370 7.05 9.85 13.67
CA SER A 370 7.54 9.54 15.02
C SER A 370 8.86 8.75 14.97
N HIS A 371 8.94 7.73 14.12
CA HIS A 371 10.16 6.92 13.96
C HIS A 371 11.35 7.75 13.45
N LEU A 372 11.12 8.70 12.54
CA LEU A 372 12.17 9.61 12.08
C LEU A 372 12.70 10.50 13.22
N GLN A 373 11.80 11.03 14.06
CA GLN A 373 12.18 11.89 15.17
C GLN A 373 13.06 11.14 16.18
N VAL A 374 12.60 9.97 16.66
CA VAL A 374 13.36 9.16 17.62
C VAL A 374 14.69 8.68 17.01
N ARG A 375 14.71 8.32 15.73
CA ARG A 375 15.95 7.94 15.02
C ARG A 375 16.98 9.07 14.96
N SER A 376 16.54 10.32 14.97
CA SER A 376 17.41 11.49 14.93
C SER A 376 18.07 11.79 16.28
N GLU A 377 17.55 11.23 17.38
CA GLU A 377 18.10 11.38 18.73
C GLU A 377 19.30 10.44 18.98
N VAL A 378 20.30 10.92 19.73
CA VAL A 378 21.49 10.11 20.07
C VAL A 378 21.09 8.97 21.01
N GLY A 379 21.21 7.72 20.54
CA GLY A 379 20.80 6.53 21.29
C GLY A 379 19.32 6.16 21.14
N GLY A 380 18.54 6.91 20.36
CA GLY A 380 17.14 6.60 20.08
C GLY A 380 17.00 5.36 19.21
N LYS A 381 16.33 4.32 19.73
CA LYS A 381 15.86 3.20 18.92
C LYS A 381 14.54 3.61 18.26
N GLY A 382 14.65 4.16 17.05
CA GLY A 382 13.52 4.81 16.35
C GLY A 382 12.38 3.89 15.95
N ASN A 383 12.56 2.58 15.93
CA ASN A 383 11.51 1.62 15.61
C ASN A 383 11.16 0.82 16.87
N THR A 384 9.87 0.70 17.19
CA THR A 384 9.41 -0.43 18.00
C THR A 384 8.86 -1.50 17.06
N THR A 385 9.24 -2.75 17.27
CA THR A 385 8.74 -3.84 16.41
C THR A 385 7.20 -3.88 16.42
N ASP A 386 6.60 -3.68 17.59
CA ASP A 386 5.14 -3.70 17.76
C ASP A 386 4.44 -2.68 16.86
N GLY A 387 4.99 -1.46 16.73
CA GLY A 387 4.44 -0.43 15.87
C GLY A 387 4.51 -0.81 14.38
N ASN A 388 5.67 -1.29 13.93
CA ASN A 388 5.87 -1.70 12.54
C ASN A 388 4.90 -2.82 12.14
N VAL A 389 4.74 -3.84 12.99
CA VAL A 389 3.84 -4.97 12.73
C VAL A 389 2.38 -4.50 12.70
N ALA A 390 2.00 -3.56 13.58
CA ALA A 390 0.66 -2.97 13.59
C ALA A 390 0.37 -2.17 12.30
N VAL A 391 1.31 -1.41 11.75
CA VAL A 391 1.15 -0.74 10.43
C VAL A 391 0.99 -1.75 9.28
N ILE A 392 1.60 -2.93 9.37
CA ILE A 392 1.53 -3.90 8.28
C ILE A 392 0.19 -4.65 8.28
N PHE A 393 -0.28 -5.09 9.44
CA PHE A 393 -1.42 -6.02 9.55
C PHE A 393 -2.55 -5.56 10.49
N GLY A 394 -2.33 -4.51 11.26
CA GLY A 394 -3.13 -4.09 12.40
C GLY A 394 -4.30 -3.14 12.12
N HIS A 395 -4.66 -2.97 10.85
CA HIS A 395 -5.67 -1.99 10.44
C HIS A 395 -7.08 -2.39 10.89
N HIS A 396 -7.84 -1.41 11.37
CA HIS A 396 -9.28 -1.52 11.62
C HIS A 396 -10.07 -0.52 10.77
N TYR A 397 -10.85 -1.06 9.83
CA TYR A 397 -11.75 -0.33 8.95
C TYR A 397 -13.12 -0.08 9.57
N GLN A 398 -13.63 1.12 9.31
CA GLN A 398 -15.01 1.50 9.60
C GLN A 398 -15.63 2.20 8.40
N SER A 399 -16.72 1.65 7.90
CA SER A 399 -17.46 2.18 6.76
C SER A 399 -18.80 1.43 6.61
N ALA A 400 -19.63 1.84 5.65
CA ALA A 400 -20.81 1.05 5.27
C ALA A 400 -20.47 -0.34 4.71
N ALA A 401 -19.22 -0.57 4.28
CA ALA A 401 -18.71 -1.86 3.80
C ALA A 401 -18.16 -2.76 4.94
N VAL A 402 -18.47 -2.40 6.20
CA VAL A 402 -18.17 -3.18 7.40
C VAL A 402 -19.34 -3.05 8.39
N LEU A 403 -19.88 -4.17 8.87
CA LEU A 403 -20.84 -4.17 9.97
C LEU A 403 -20.10 -4.29 11.30
N ALA A 404 -19.60 -3.15 11.77
CA ALA A 404 -18.79 -3.06 12.98
C ALA A 404 -19.57 -3.54 14.21
N GLU A 405 -18.92 -4.35 15.05
CA GLU A 405 -19.47 -4.75 16.36
C GLU A 405 -19.33 -3.62 17.39
N ASN A 406 -18.34 -2.76 17.23
CA ASN A 406 -18.16 -1.56 18.02
C ASN A 406 -17.78 -0.39 17.09
N PRO A 407 -18.62 0.66 17.01
CA PRO A 407 -18.42 1.81 16.12
C PRO A 407 -17.32 2.78 16.58
N ASP A 408 -16.72 2.61 17.76
CA ASP A 408 -15.74 3.57 18.31
C ASP A 408 -14.27 3.29 17.90
N TYR A 409 -13.97 2.14 17.29
CA TYR A 409 -12.60 1.72 16.91
C TYR A 409 -12.17 2.15 15.48
N SER A 410 -12.23 3.43 15.12
CA SER A 410 -11.78 3.88 13.78
C SER A 410 -10.29 4.23 13.75
N GLY A 411 -9.54 3.71 12.77
CA GLY A 411 -8.20 4.23 12.43
C GLY A 411 -7.09 3.90 13.43
N GLU A 412 -7.41 3.21 14.53
CA GLU A 412 -6.41 2.69 15.45
C GLU A 412 -5.64 1.52 14.81
N LEU A 413 -4.33 1.51 15.02
CA LEU A 413 -3.47 0.40 14.64
C LEU A 413 -3.31 -0.52 15.85
N HIS A 414 -3.72 -1.77 15.70
CA HIS A 414 -3.61 -2.77 16.74
C HIS A 414 -2.50 -3.76 16.41
N HIS A 415 -1.84 -4.27 17.44
CA HIS A 415 -0.93 -5.38 17.22
C HIS A 415 -1.72 -6.61 16.72
N PRO A 416 -1.33 -7.26 15.61
CA PRO A 416 -2.15 -8.31 15.00
C PRO A 416 -2.37 -9.53 15.92
N ALA A 417 -1.49 -9.78 16.89
CA ALA A 417 -1.72 -10.84 17.89
C ALA A 417 -2.94 -10.58 18.81
N SER A 418 -3.41 -9.34 18.93
CA SER A 418 -4.62 -9.02 19.70
C SER A 418 -5.90 -9.07 18.86
N LEU A 419 -5.78 -9.18 17.54
CA LEU A 419 -6.91 -9.20 16.61
C LEU A 419 -7.48 -10.60 16.50
N CYS A 420 -8.80 -10.71 16.40
CA CYS A 420 -9.51 -11.99 16.34
C CYS A 420 -10.60 -12.00 15.27
N GLY A 421 -10.32 -11.37 14.12
CA GLY A 421 -11.25 -11.30 12.99
C GLY A 421 -12.55 -10.59 13.35
N GLU A 422 -12.51 -9.56 14.19
CA GLU A 422 -13.66 -8.66 14.34
C GLU A 422 -13.93 -7.91 13.02
N PRO A 423 -15.21 -7.61 12.71
CA PRO A 423 -15.55 -6.84 11.53
C PRO A 423 -14.74 -5.54 11.43
N GLY A 424 -14.11 -5.34 10.27
CA GLY A 424 -13.21 -4.23 9.97
C GLY A 424 -11.74 -4.58 10.08
N THR A 425 -11.39 -5.73 10.64
CA THR A 425 -9.99 -6.20 10.72
C THR A 425 -9.66 -7.21 9.63
N ARG A 426 -8.37 -7.39 9.36
CA ARG A 426 -7.91 -8.45 8.45
C ARG A 426 -8.27 -9.82 9.03
N ALA A 427 -8.78 -10.72 8.18
CA ALA A 427 -9.08 -12.08 8.58
C ALA A 427 -7.79 -12.78 9.10
N PRO A 428 -7.86 -13.52 10.23
CA PRO A 428 -6.73 -14.27 10.75
C PRO A 428 -6.09 -15.19 9.70
N HIS A 429 -4.77 -15.14 9.62
CA HIS A 429 -4.01 -16.11 8.86
C HIS A 429 -4.10 -17.49 9.51
N MET A 430 -4.57 -18.48 8.76
CA MET A 430 -4.65 -19.86 9.20
C MET A 430 -4.14 -20.80 8.12
N VAL A 431 -3.50 -21.88 8.53
CA VAL A 431 -3.16 -23.01 7.66
C VAL A 431 -4.36 -23.96 7.64
N LEU A 432 -4.94 -24.19 6.47
CA LEU A 432 -6.12 -25.04 6.27
C LEU A 432 -5.84 -26.06 5.17
N LEU A 433 -6.62 -27.14 5.11
CA LEU A 433 -6.69 -27.99 3.92
C LEU A 433 -7.94 -27.64 3.12
N HIS A 434 -7.78 -27.39 1.83
CA HIS A 434 -8.88 -27.27 0.88
C HIS A 434 -8.77 -28.39 -0.14
N ASN A 435 -9.72 -29.35 -0.10
CA ASN A 435 -9.66 -30.58 -0.90
C ASN A 435 -8.29 -31.28 -0.79
N ASP A 436 -7.87 -31.57 0.45
CA ASP A 436 -6.60 -32.22 0.82
C ASP A 436 -5.31 -31.45 0.47
N LYS A 437 -5.41 -30.21 0.00
CA LYS A 437 -4.25 -29.35 -0.26
C LYS A 437 -4.11 -28.30 0.82
N GLN A 438 -2.93 -28.23 1.43
CA GLN A 438 -2.59 -27.19 2.37
C GLN A 438 -2.59 -25.81 1.68
N ILE A 439 -3.35 -24.88 2.24
CA ILE A 439 -3.48 -23.50 1.80
C ILE A 439 -3.39 -22.55 2.99
N SER A 440 -3.10 -21.28 2.70
CA SER A 440 -3.40 -20.19 3.63
C SER A 440 -4.87 -19.82 3.54
N SER A 441 -5.54 -19.49 4.65
CA SER A 441 -6.88 -18.88 4.63
C SER A 441 -6.92 -17.62 3.76
N ILE A 442 -5.82 -16.86 3.73
CA ILE A 442 -5.70 -15.62 2.94
C ILE A 442 -5.77 -15.90 1.44
N ASP A 443 -5.35 -17.09 0.98
CA ASP A 443 -5.42 -17.48 -0.43
C ASP A 443 -6.88 -17.62 -0.92
N LEU A 444 -7.88 -17.66 -0.02
CA LEU A 444 -9.30 -17.68 -0.35
C LEU A 444 -9.85 -16.29 -0.70
N TYR A 445 -9.29 -15.22 -0.14
CA TYR A 445 -9.89 -13.88 -0.15
C TYR A 445 -9.37 -13.02 -1.31
N VAL A 446 -9.53 -13.50 -2.54
CA VAL A 446 -8.89 -12.89 -3.72
C VAL A 446 -9.88 -12.33 -4.75
N ASN A 447 -10.95 -13.07 -5.03
CA ASN A 447 -11.77 -12.82 -6.21
C ASN A 447 -13.17 -12.30 -5.87
N GLU A 448 -13.68 -12.69 -4.71
CA GLU A 448 -15.07 -12.57 -4.35
C GLU A 448 -15.23 -12.56 -2.83
N PHE A 449 -16.45 -12.30 -2.36
CA PHE A 449 -16.75 -12.48 -0.95
C PHE A 449 -16.63 -13.96 -0.57
N VAL A 450 -16.21 -14.23 0.66
CA VAL A 450 -16.10 -15.60 1.17
C VAL A 450 -16.84 -15.71 2.49
N LEU A 451 -17.84 -16.58 2.54
CA LEU A 451 -18.51 -16.99 3.77
C LEU A 451 -17.87 -18.28 4.28
N ILE A 452 -17.22 -18.24 5.44
CA ILE A 452 -16.72 -19.44 6.12
C ILE A 452 -17.58 -19.71 7.35
N THR A 453 -18.05 -20.94 7.50
CA THR A 453 -18.87 -21.37 8.64
C THR A 453 -18.14 -22.38 9.50
N GLY A 454 -18.49 -22.43 10.78
CA GLY A 454 -17.98 -23.47 11.68
C GLY A 454 -18.50 -24.88 11.31
N PRO A 455 -17.99 -25.94 11.98
CA PRO A 455 -18.33 -27.33 11.69
C PRO A 455 -19.82 -27.66 11.77
N ASP A 456 -20.55 -26.99 12.68
CA ASP A 456 -21.99 -27.13 12.89
C ASP A 456 -22.80 -26.04 12.17
N GLY A 457 -22.16 -25.30 11.25
CA GLY A 457 -22.73 -24.16 10.52
C GLY A 457 -23.51 -24.53 9.25
N GLN A 458 -24.09 -25.73 9.14
CA GLN A 458 -24.71 -26.21 7.89
C GLN A 458 -25.80 -25.27 7.36
N GLN A 459 -26.57 -24.66 8.26
CA GLN A 459 -27.64 -23.72 7.88
C GLN A 459 -27.08 -22.43 7.27
N TRP A 460 -25.95 -21.92 7.79
CA TRP A 460 -25.25 -20.78 7.20
C TRP A 460 -24.63 -21.15 5.85
N ALA A 461 -24.04 -22.33 5.73
CA ALA A 461 -23.43 -22.78 4.48
C ALA A 461 -24.47 -22.90 3.37
N GLN A 462 -25.65 -23.45 3.69
CA GLN A 462 -26.77 -23.51 2.75
C GLN A 462 -27.27 -22.11 2.38
N ALA A 463 -27.47 -21.24 3.38
CA ALA A 463 -27.89 -19.86 3.15
C ALA A 463 -26.91 -19.08 2.26
N GLY A 464 -25.60 -19.25 2.44
CA GLY A 464 -24.57 -18.63 1.60
C GLY A 464 -24.72 -19.02 0.13
N ARG A 465 -24.86 -20.32 -0.14
CA ARG A 465 -25.08 -20.86 -1.49
C ARG A 465 -26.38 -20.35 -2.13
N ASP A 466 -27.47 -20.37 -1.38
CA ASP A 466 -28.79 -19.92 -1.87
C ASP A 466 -28.78 -18.42 -2.18
N VAL A 467 -28.19 -17.60 -1.30
CA VAL A 467 -28.11 -16.14 -1.49
C VAL A 467 -27.18 -15.79 -2.65
N ALA A 468 -26.05 -16.48 -2.80
CA ALA A 468 -25.15 -16.29 -3.94
C ALA A 468 -25.87 -16.55 -5.27
N ALA A 469 -26.60 -17.65 -5.36
CA ALA A 469 -27.37 -18.01 -6.55
C ALA A 469 -28.49 -16.99 -6.85
N ASP A 470 -29.30 -16.65 -5.84
CA ASP A 470 -30.45 -15.77 -6.01
C ASP A 470 -30.07 -14.33 -6.39
N LEU A 471 -28.95 -13.84 -5.85
CA LEU A 471 -28.46 -12.48 -6.13
C LEU A 471 -27.47 -12.44 -7.30
N SER A 472 -27.10 -13.59 -7.86
CA SER A 472 -25.98 -13.69 -8.83
C SER A 472 -24.71 -12.98 -8.32
N LEU A 473 -24.48 -13.08 -7.01
CA LEU A 473 -23.38 -12.41 -6.32
C LEU A 473 -22.14 -13.30 -6.36
N PRO A 474 -20.94 -12.75 -6.66
CA PRO A 474 -19.68 -13.43 -6.40
C PRO A 474 -19.50 -13.64 -4.89
N LEU A 475 -19.89 -14.82 -4.42
CA LEU A 475 -19.82 -15.25 -3.03
C LEU A 475 -19.51 -16.75 -2.98
N ALA A 476 -18.28 -17.07 -2.57
CA ALA A 476 -17.89 -18.44 -2.24
C ALA A 476 -18.34 -18.77 -0.82
N THR A 477 -18.76 -20.02 -0.59
CA THR A 477 -19.15 -20.50 0.74
C THR A 477 -18.43 -21.79 1.07
N TYR A 478 -17.81 -21.85 2.24
CA TYR A 478 -17.06 -22.99 2.73
C TYR A 478 -17.46 -23.34 4.17
N ARG A 479 -17.47 -24.63 4.49
CA ARG A 479 -17.70 -25.11 5.85
C ARG A 479 -16.45 -25.80 6.39
N ILE A 480 -16.05 -25.46 7.62
CA ILE A 480 -14.98 -26.17 8.33
C ILE A 480 -15.42 -27.62 8.61
N GLY A 481 -14.53 -28.59 8.41
CA GLY A 481 -14.82 -30.02 8.50
C GLY A 481 -15.54 -30.60 7.26
N ASP A 482 -15.57 -29.85 6.15
CA ASP A 482 -16.15 -30.29 4.87
C ASP A 482 -15.17 -29.96 3.73
N GLU A 483 -15.44 -28.93 2.94
CA GLU A 483 -14.54 -28.50 1.86
C GLU A 483 -13.24 -27.89 2.41
N LEU A 484 -13.31 -27.28 3.60
CA LEU A 484 -12.16 -26.80 4.35
C LEU A 484 -11.97 -27.63 5.61
N VAL A 485 -10.74 -28.08 5.87
CA VAL A 485 -10.37 -28.76 7.11
C VAL A 485 -9.40 -27.90 7.90
N ASP A 486 -9.75 -27.64 9.15
CA ASP A 486 -8.87 -27.03 10.14
C ASP A 486 -8.35 -28.14 11.07
N GLU A 487 -7.16 -28.65 10.79
CA GLU A 487 -6.53 -29.70 11.59
C GLU A 487 -6.18 -29.23 13.01
N SER A 488 -5.99 -27.92 13.21
CA SER A 488 -5.68 -27.36 14.52
C SER A 488 -6.90 -27.22 15.42
N GLY A 489 -8.11 -27.19 14.83
CA GLY A 489 -9.37 -26.95 15.56
C GLY A 489 -9.48 -25.55 16.17
N THR A 490 -8.69 -24.57 15.71
CA THR A 490 -8.62 -23.22 16.29
C THR A 490 -9.43 -22.17 15.52
N TRP A 491 -10.08 -22.51 14.41
CA TRP A 491 -10.78 -21.55 13.54
C TRP A 491 -11.85 -20.74 14.26
N ALA A 492 -12.70 -21.42 15.05
CA ALA A 492 -13.77 -20.77 15.79
C ALA A 492 -13.22 -19.81 16.87
N GLN A 493 -12.12 -20.19 17.52
CA GLN A 493 -11.42 -19.35 18.49
C GLN A 493 -10.78 -18.13 17.83
N ALA A 494 -10.08 -18.33 16.71
CA ALA A 494 -9.40 -17.27 15.96
C ALA A 494 -10.37 -16.17 15.49
N HIS A 495 -11.63 -16.55 15.20
CA HIS A 495 -12.69 -15.62 14.77
C HIS A 495 -13.68 -15.24 15.88
N ARG A 496 -13.49 -15.75 17.11
CA ARG A 496 -14.41 -15.61 18.26
C ARG A 496 -15.89 -15.89 17.91
N VAL A 497 -16.14 -17.00 17.23
CA VAL A 497 -17.50 -17.51 16.91
C VAL A 497 -17.69 -18.90 17.51
N ALA A 498 -18.94 -19.34 17.65
CA ALA A 498 -19.26 -20.72 18.01
C ALA A 498 -19.12 -21.68 16.80
N GLY A 499 -19.17 -22.99 17.06
CA GLY A 499 -19.09 -24.03 16.01
C GLY A 499 -20.20 -23.95 14.96
N ASP A 500 -21.32 -23.30 15.28
CA ASP A 500 -22.46 -23.06 14.39
C ASP A 500 -22.50 -21.61 13.87
N GLY A 501 -21.44 -20.82 14.09
CA GLY A 501 -21.31 -19.44 13.61
C GLY A 501 -20.80 -19.32 12.17
N ALA A 502 -20.67 -18.08 11.69
CA ALA A 502 -20.21 -17.76 10.34
C ALA A 502 -19.42 -16.45 10.28
N VAL A 503 -18.50 -16.33 9.32
CA VAL A 503 -17.67 -15.15 9.07
C VAL A 503 -17.71 -14.83 7.59
N LEU A 504 -18.05 -13.58 7.25
CA LEU A 504 -18.05 -13.06 5.89
C LEU A 504 -16.82 -12.17 5.68
N VAL A 505 -15.96 -12.58 4.74
CA VAL A 505 -14.71 -11.90 4.40
C VAL A 505 -14.81 -11.30 3.00
N ARG A 506 -14.29 -10.08 2.86
CA ARG A 506 -14.26 -9.30 1.61
C ARG A 506 -13.18 -9.81 0.64
N PRO A 507 -13.27 -9.43 -0.65
CA PRO A 507 -12.22 -9.71 -1.64
C PRO A 507 -10.85 -9.10 -1.32
N ASP A 508 -10.74 -8.22 -0.32
CA ASP A 508 -9.47 -7.67 0.15
C ASP A 508 -8.95 -8.33 1.44
N GLY A 509 -9.60 -9.40 1.92
CA GLY A 509 -9.19 -10.17 3.10
C GLY A 509 -9.59 -9.55 4.43
N PHE A 510 -10.48 -8.56 4.44
CA PHE A 510 -11.03 -7.97 5.66
C PHE A 510 -12.38 -8.59 6.02
N VAL A 511 -12.60 -8.86 7.31
CA VAL A 511 -13.89 -9.35 7.80
C VAL A 511 -14.92 -8.24 7.67
N ALA A 512 -15.97 -8.43 6.87
CA ALA A 512 -17.07 -7.47 6.75
C ALA A 512 -18.13 -7.67 7.82
N TRP A 513 -18.34 -8.91 8.25
CA TRP A 513 -19.38 -9.28 9.20
C TRP A 513 -19.12 -10.68 9.78
N ARG A 514 -19.63 -10.96 10.98
CA ARG A 514 -19.68 -12.32 11.54
C ARG A 514 -20.96 -12.56 12.33
N ALA A 515 -21.44 -13.80 12.32
CA ALA A 515 -22.46 -14.33 13.23
C ALA A 515 -21.80 -15.18 14.32
N LYS A 516 -22.08 -14.85 15.58
CA LYS A 516 -21.53 -15.57 16.74
C LYS A 516 -22.05 -17.01 16.87
N SER A 517 -23.27 -17.29 16.39
CA SER A 517 -23.90 -18.61 16.41
C SER A 517 -24.90 -18.75 15.25
N SER A 518 -25.61 -19.88 15.21
CA SER A 518 -26.75 -20.08 14.31
C SER A 518 -27.92 -19.14 14.66
N THR A 519 -28.81 -18.93 13.69
CA THR A 519 -30.04 -18.15 13.80
C THR A 519 -31.17 -18.87 13.05
N PRO A 520 -32.46 -18.69 13.40
CA PRO A 520 -33.55 -19.40 12.71
C PRO A 520 -33.67 -19.12 11.21
N GLU A 521 -33.24 -17.94 10.74
CA GLU A 521 -33.40 -17.52 9.34
C GLU A 521 -32.09 -16.95 8.74
N PRO A 522 -31.03 -17.78 8.58
CA PRO A 522 -29.71 -17.32 8.19
C PRO A 522 -29.70 -16.66 6.80
N GLY A 523 -30.50 -17.18 5.85
CA GLY A 523 -30.65 -16.60 4.52
C GLY A 523 -31.23 -15.19 4.52
N LYS A 524 -32.18 -14.88 5.42
CA LYS A 524 -32.72 -13.52 5.53
C LYS A 524 -31.70 -12.56 6.11
N VAL A 525 -30.98 -12.98 7.16
CA VAL A 525 -29.92 -12.18 7.78
C VAL A 525 -28.83 -11.87 6.75
N LEU A 526 -28.34 -12.89 6.04
CA LEU A 526 -27.27 -12.73 5.06
C LEU A 526 -27.65 -11.78 3.91
N ARG A 527 -28.91 -11.81 3.44
CA ARG A 527 -29.40 -10.85 2.44
C ARG A 527 -29.37 -9.41 2.93
N VAL A 528 -29.79 -9.18 4.17
CA VAL A 528 -29.77 -7.83 4.78
C VAL A 528 -28.33 -7.34 4.91
N VAL A 529 -27.44 -8.20 5.41
CA VAL A 529 -26.00 -7.91 5.55
C VAL A 529 -25.41 -7.52 4.19
N LEU A 530 -25.57 -8.35 3.17
CA LEU A 530 -25.02 -8.09 1.85
C LEU A 530 -25.65 -6.86 1.18
N ALA A 531 -26.95 -6.64 1.35
CA ALA A 531 -27.62 -5.47 0.79
C ALA A 531 -27.10 -4.15 1.39
N GLN A 532 -26.72 -4.16 2.67
CA GLN A 532 -26.10 -3.02 3.32
C GLN A 532 -24.63 -2.84 2.86
N LEU A 533 -23.84 -3.91 2.89
CA LEU A 533 -22.42 -3.88 2.50
C LEU A 533 -22.22 -3.44 1.04
N LEU A 534 -23.15 -3.81 0.15
CA LEU A 534 -23.06 -3.54 -1.29
C LEU A 534 -23.84 -2.29 -1.73
N ASP A 535 -24.43 -1.54 -0.79
CA ASP A 535 -25.26 -0.36 -1.10
C ASP A 535 -26.39 -0.70 -2.12
N THR A 536 -27.06 -1.84 -1.92
CA THR A 536 -28.19 -2.27 -2.77
C THR A 536 -29.52 -2.27 -2.02
N ALA A 537 -29.52 -1.95 -0.72
CA ALA A 537 -30.73 -1.74 0.02
C ALA A 537 -31.49 -0.53 -0.56
N LYS A 538 -32.71 -0.75 -1.05
CA LYS A 538 -33.63 0.38 -1.30
C LYS A 538 -33.83 1.08 0.03
N THR A 539 -33.54 2.38 0.09
CA THR A 539 -33.86 3.20 1.27
C THR A 539 -35.30 2.91 1.64
N PRO A 540 -35.59 2.31 2.81
CA PRO A 540 -36.96 2.16 3.24
C PRO A 540 -37.53 3.58 3.37
N GLU A 541 -38.68 3.85 2.73
CA GLU A 541 -39.51 4.97 3.17
C GLU A 541 -39.65 4.85 4.70
N SER A 542 -39.29 5.93 5.39
CA SER A 542 -39.16 6.03 6.84
C SER A 542 -40.18 5.16 7.60
N GLY A 543 -39.71 4.01 8.09
CA GLY A 543 -40.47 3.10 8.93
C GLY A 543 -39.52 2.42 9.91
N ALA A 544 -39.43 2.98 11.11
CA ALA A 544 -38.50 2.56 12.15
C ALA A 544 -38.64 1.07 12.49
N ILE A 545 -37.58 0.28 12.25
CA ILE A 545 -37.37 -0.98 12.95
C ILE A 545 -36.30 -0.72 14.01
N ARG A 546 -36.77 -0.48 15.25
CA ARG A 546 -35.93 -0.48 16.44
C ARG A 546 -35.46 -1.92 16.70
N THR A 547 -34.18 -2.20 16.51
CA THR A 547 -33.55 -3.39 17.08
C THR A 547 -33.36 -3.15 18.58
N GLY A 548 -34.22 -3.77 19.38
CA GLY A 548 -34.15 -3.69 20.84
C GLY A 548 -32.94 -4.45 21.38
N VAL A 549 -31.93 -3.70 21.83
CA VAL A 549 -30.97 -4.14 22.84
C VAL A 549 -30.88 -3.00 23.87
N THR A 550 -31.66 -3.12 24.94
CA THR A 550 -31.52 -2.29 26.14
C THR A 550 -30.96 -3.17 27.24
N GLY A 551 -29.76 -2.84 27.73
CA GLY A 551 -29.17 -3.38 28.96
C GLY A 551 -28.60 -2.25 29.82
N PRO A 552 -28.68 -2.31 31.15
CA PRO A 552 -28.85 -1.13 31.99
C PRO A 552 -27.63 -0.87 32.88
N TRP A 553 -26.81 0.14 32.57
CA TRP A 553 -25.77 0.61 33.51
C TRP A 553 -25.62 2.13 33.42
N ALA A 554 -26.32 2.83 34.31
CA ALA A 554 -25.92 4.16 34.76
C ALA A 554 -26.51 4.47 36.15
N ALA A 555 -25.61 4.93 37.02
CA ALA A 555 -25.81 5.70 38.26
C ALA A 555 -26.07 4.94 39.58
N GLY A 556 -25.05 4.97 40.43
CA GLY A 556 -25.13 4.76 41.87
C GLY A 556 -23.80 5.13 42.55
N SER A 557 -23.66 6.43 42.89
CA SER A 557 -22.65 7.10 43.75
C SER A 557 -21.17 7.03 43.39
#